data_AF-A0AAJ0HWH4-F1
#
_entry.id   AF-A0AAJ0HWH4-F1
#
_cell.length_a   1.000
_cell.length_b   1.000
_cell.length_c   1.000
_cell.angle_alpha   90.00
_cell.angle_beta   90.00
_cell.angle_gamma   90.00
#
_symmetry.space_group_name_H-M   'P 1'
#
loop_
_entity.id
_entity.type
_entity.pdbx_description
1 polymer ?
#
loop_
_entity_poly.entity_id
_entity_poly.type
_entity_poly.pdbx_seq_one_letter_code
_entity_poly.pdbx_strand_id
1 'polypeptide(L)'
;IVYLHSQEDFDKAWATMKAYFPEQQDILRYLEETYLPPGVMEQWAGCHINKRLNFGQRTTSPVESVNRLLKSYLISGHHTVLQVVKQSFVMAQDMERSIDQATKDQQNRIRYGFLGQDWLGKAPYNVSFKALSMVDKQHLIMLSAVPTKAKPHPQPLKPC
;
A
#
# COMPACT_ATOMS: atom_id res chain seq x y z
N ILE A 1 -4.89 -5.16 20.35
CA ILE A 1 -4.04 -4.25 19.55
C ILE A 1 -4.93 -3.66 18.47
N VAL A 2 -5.51 -2.48 18.76
CA VAL A 2 -6.65 -1.92 18.05
C VAL A 2 -6.16 -1.15 16.82
N TYR A 3 -6.74 -1.43 15.66
CA TYR A 3 -6.51 -0.65 14.44
C TYR A 3 -7.18 0.71 14.59
N LEU A 4 -6.40 1.76 14.89
CA LEU A 4 -6.92 3.12 15.04
C LEU A 4 -6.14 4.08 14.15
N HIS A 5 -6.89 4.98 13.52
CA HIS A 5 -6.40 5.87 12.48
C HIS A 5 -5.58 7.04 13.03
N SER A 6 -5.77 7.40 14.30
CA SER A 6 -5.06 8.47 14.97
C SER A 6 -4.42 7.99 16.29
N GLN A 7 -3.35 8.68 16.72
CA GLN A 7 -2.72 8.43 18.02
C GLN A 7 -3.71 8.72 19.16
N GLU A 8 -4.53 9.77 19.01
CA GLU A 8 -5.50 10.18 20.03
C GLU A 8 -6.59 9.12 20.27
N ASP A 9 -7.06 8.46 19.19
CA ASP A 9 -8.02 7.36 19.31
C ASP A 9 -7.38 6.14 19.98
N PHE A 10 -6.10 5.86 19.66
CA PHE A 10 -5.33 4.79 20.30
C PHE A 10 -5.23 5.02 21.81
N ASP A 11 -4.87 6.23 22.22
CA ASP A 11 -4.73 6.57 23.64
C ASP A 11 -6.07 6.42 24.39
N LYS A 12 -7.18 6.84 23.76
CA LYS A 12 -8.54 6.66 24.31
C LYS A 12 -8.93 5.18 24.45
N ALA A 13 -8.63 4.37 23.44
CA ALA A 13 -8.92 2.94 23.47
C ALA A 13 -8.03 2.19 24.47
N TRP A 14 -6.77 2.60 24.62
CA TRP A 14 -5.85 2.04 25.61
C TRP A 14 -6.30 2.37 27.03
N ALA A 15 -6.70 3.63 27.29
CA ALA A 15 -7.27 4.04 28.58
C ALA A 15 -8.52 3.24 28.92
N THR A 16 -9.40 3.04 27.93
CA THR A 16 -10.60 2.20 28.07
C THR A 16 -10.25 0.75 28.41
N MET A 17 -9.25 0.18 27.74
CA MET A 17 -8.81 -1.19 27.99
C MET A 17 -8.25 -1.37 29.41
N LYS A 18 -7.48 -0.39 29.91
CA LYS A 18 -6.99 -0.40 31.30
C LYS A 18 -8.12 -0.32 32.32
N ALA A 19 -9.16 0.47 32.01
CA ALA A 19 -10.35 0.56 32.86
C ALA A 19 -11.15 -0.76 32.91
N TYR A 20 -11.14 -1.56 31.83
CA TYR A 20 -11.82 -2.86 31.79
C TYR A 20 -11.08 -3.96 32.55
N PHE A 21 -9.76 -3.86 32.72
CA PHE A 21 -8.93 -4.92 33.32
C PHE A 21 -8.07 -4.40 34.48
N PRO A 22 -8.67 -3.82 35.54
CA PRO A 22 -7.93 -3.18 36.62
C PRO A 22 -7.10 -4.15 37.47
N GLU A 23 -7.51 -5.43 37.55
CA GLU A 23 -6.86 -6.47 38.35
C GLU A 23 -5.64 -7.11 37.66
N GLN A 24 -5.47 -6.90 36.35
CA GLN A 24 -4.47 -7.59 35.53
C GLN A 24 -3.27 -6.69 35.23
N GLN A 25 -2.76 -6.02 36.26
CA GLN A 25 -1.72 -5.00 36.13
C GLN A 25 -0.41 -5.56 35.57
N ASP A 26 -0.05 -6.81 35.88
CA ASP A 26 1.17 -7.44 35.36
C ASP A 26 1.09 -7.65 33.84
N ILE A 27 -0.08 -8.00 33.32
CA ILE A 27 -0.32 -8.18 31.89
C ILE A 27 -0.34 -6.83 31.19
N LEU A 28 -1.00 -5.83 31.77
CA LEU A 28 -1.00 -4.47 31.23
C LEU A 28 0.41 -3.87 31.19
N ARG A 29 1.21 -4.08 32.24
CA ARG A 29 2.61 -3.66 32.31
C ARG A 29 3.46 -4.38 31.25
N TYR A 30 3.30 -5.69 31.11
CA TYR A 30 3.98 -6.45 30.05
C TYR A 30 3.65 -5.91 28.65
N LEU A 31 2.37 -5.57 28.39
CA LEU A 31 1.96 -5.02 27.11
C LEU A 31 2.53 -3.61 26.88
N GLU A 32 2.56 -2.76 27.92
CA GLU A 32 3.17 -1.42 27.87
C GLU A 32 4.67 -1.51 27.61
N GLU A 33 5.39 -2.39 28.29
CA GLU A 33 6.84 -2.54 28.16
C GLU A 33 7.26 -3.23 26.86
N THR A 34 6.46 -4.18 26.37
CA THR A 34 6.84 -5.01 25.21
C THR A 34 6.38 -4.40 23.89
N TYR A 35 5.15 -3.87 23.83
CA TYR A 35 4.52 -3.50 22.57
C TYR A 35 4.34 -1.99 22.38
N LEU A 36 4.28 -1.23 23.48
CA LEU A 36 4.10 0.22 23.45
C LEU A 36 5.39 1.11 23.40
N PRO A 37 6.64 0.59 23.44
CA PRO A 37 7.81 1.47 23.28
C PRO A 37 7.87 2.20 21.93
N PRO A 38 8.47 3.42 21.88
CA PRO A 38 8.74 4.13 20.64
C PRO A 38 9.62 3.27 19.72
N GLY A 39 9.13 2.95 18.52
CA GLY A 39 9.78 2.06 17.54
C GLY A 39 9.15 0.66 17.41
N VAL A 40 8.51 0.12 18.45
CA VAL A 40 7.67 -1.10 18.35
C VAL A 40 6.26 -0.70 17.93
N MET A 41 5.72 0.37 18.53
CA MET A 41 4.45 0.96 18.11
C MET A 41 4.41 1.25 16.61
N GLU A 42 5.52 1.70 16.03
CA GLU A 42 5.59 2.06 14.60
C GLU A 42 5.36 0.87 13.65
N GLN A 43 5.53 -0.35 14.14
CA GLN A 43 5.41 -1.57 13.34
C GLN A 43 3.95 -2.05 13.20
N TRP A 44 3.10 -1.73 14.17
CA TRP A 44 1.73 -2.26 14.24
C TRP A 44 0.65 -1.19 14.41
N ALA A 45 0.99 0.01 14.91
CA ALA A 45 0.03 1.10 15.06
C ALA A 45 -0.20 1.79 13.71
N GLY A 46 -1.44 1.75 13.22
CA GLY A 46 -1.82 2.26 11.90
C GLY A 46 -1.47 3.73 11.66
N CYS A 47 -1.51 4.56 12.71
CA CYS A 47 -1.11 5.97 12.65
C CYS A 47 0.38 6.19 12.31
N HIS A 48 1.25 5.24 12.64
CA HIS A 48 2.69 5.30 12.35
C HIS A 48 3.08 4.52 11.09
N ILE A 49 2.38 3.41 10.80
CA ILE A 49 2.58 2.62 9.57
C ILE A 49 2.30 3.45 8.30
N ASN A 50 1.29 4.33 8.34
CA ASN A 50 0.92 5.17 7.20
C ASN A 50 1.99 6.19 6.76
N LYS A 51 3.10 6.36 7.50
CA LYS A 51 4.26 7.17 7.07
C LYS A 51 5.18 6.45 6.09
N ARG A 52 5.14 5.12 6.01
CA ARG A 52 5.90 4.38 4.98
C ARG A 52 5.13 4.50 3.67
N LEU A 53 5.80 5.01 2.63
CA LEU A 53 5.31 5.09 1.25
C LEU A 53 5.06 3.67 0.72
N ASN A 54 3.99 3.02 1.15
CA ASN A 54 3.47 1.82 0.53
C ASN A 54 2.97 2.27 -0.83
N PHE A 55 3.77 2.05 -1.88
CA PHE A 55 3.55 2.43 -3.28
C PHE A 55 2.27 1.81 -3.89
N GLY A 56 1.10 2.00 -3.27
CA GLY A 56 -0.17 1.42 -3.66
C GLY A 56 -0.39 -0.04 -3.22
N GLN A 57 0.50 -0.64 -2.45
CA GLN A 57 0.32 -2.00 -1.91
C GLN A 57 -0.51 -1.96 -0.62
N ARG A 58 -1.83 -2.08 -0.76
CA ARG A 58 -2.73 -2.34 0.38
C ARG A 58 -2.70 -3.84 0.70
N THR A 59 -2.06 -4.18 1.82
CA THR A 59 -2.41 -5.29 2.72
C THR A 59 -3.24 -6.43 2.12
N THR A 60 -2.59 -7.23 1.28
CA THR A 60 -2.25 -8.61 1.62
C THR A 60 -0.79 -8.75 1.22
N SER A 61 0.10 -9.06 2.16
CA SER A 61 1.44 -9.51 1.74
C SER A 61 1.23 -10.57 0.65
N PRO A 62 1.99 -10.57 -0.47
CA PRO A 62 1.88 -11.62 -1.49
C PRO A 62 1.90 -13.03 -0.87
N VAL A 63 2.62 -13.17 0.25
CA VAL A 63 2.69 -14.39 1.07
C VAL A 63 1.35 -14.74 1.73
N GLU A 64 0.58 -13.75 2.20
CA GLU A 64 -0.72 -14.01 2.83
C GLU A 64 -1.79 -14.40 1.81
N SER A 65 -1.75 -13.84 0.60
CA SER A 65 -2.60 -14.28 -0.52
C SER A 65 -2.30 -15.73 -0.91
N VAL A 66 -1.01 -16.11 -0.97
CA VAL A 66 -0.55 -17.47 -1.22
C VAL A 66 -0.94 -18.41 -0.08
N ASN A 67 -0.78 -17.98 1.16
CA ASN A 67 -1.17 -18.73 2.35
C ASN A 67 -2.67 -19.03 2.35
N ARG A 68 -3.50 -18.03 2.01
CA ARG A 68 -4.95 -18.22 1.83
C ARG A 68 -5.25 -19.24 0.73
N LEU A 69 -4.56 -19.17 -0.41
CA LEU A 69 -4.77 -20.08 -1.53
C LEU A 69 -4.37 -21.53 -1.14
N LEU A 70 -3.24 -21.69 -0.45
CA LEU A 70 -2.76 -22.99 0.02
C LEU A 70 -3.69 -23.58 1.09
N LYS A 71 -4.17 -22.75 2.02
CA LYS A 71 -5.23 -23.12 2.98
C LYS A 71 -6.51 -23.53 2.26
N SER A 72 -6.93 -22.81 1.21
CA SER A 72 -8.14 -23.15 0.45
C SER A 72 -8.05 -24.53 -0.23
N TYR A 73 -6.85 -24.91 -0.68
CA TYR A 73 -6.59 -26.24 -1.24
C TYR A 73 -6.70 -27.35 -0.18
N LEU A 74 -6.28 -27.06 1.06
CA LEU A 74 -6.31 -28.00 2.20
C LEU A 74 -7.70 -28.24 2.81
N ILE A 75 -8.66 -27.32 2.63
CA ILE A 75 -10.00 -27.40 3.26
C ILE A 75 -10.75 -28.70 2.91
N SER A 76 -10.46 -29.29 1.76
CA SER A 76 -11.16 -30.47 1.24
C SER A 76 -10.71 -31.80 1.87
N GLY A 77 -9.75 -31.83 2.80
CA GLY A 77 -9.42 -32.99 3.66
C GLY A 77 -8.89 -34.25 2.96
N HIS A 78 -8.96 -34.33 1.63
CA HIS A 78 -8.62 -35.52 0.84
C HIS A 78 -7.24 -35.43 0.15
N HIS A 79 -6.50 -34.35 0.40
CA HIS A 79 -5.22 -34.09 -0.26
C HIS A 79 -4.04 -34.60 0.56
N THR A 80 -3.08 -35.23 -0.12
CA THR A 80 -1.80 -35.66 0.44
C THR A 80 -0.80 -34.52 0.51
N VAL A 81 0.20 -34.62 1.40
CA VAL A 81 1.31 -33.67 1.49
C VAL A 81 2.01 -33.48 0.14
N LEU A 82 2.18 -34.56 -0.64
CA LEU A 82 2.78 -34.51 -1.97
C LEU A 82 1.97 -33.64 -2.95
N GLN A 83 0.64 -33.72 -2.91
CA GLN A 83 -0.22 -32.90 -3.77
C GLN A 83 -0.14 -31.41 -3.39
N VAL A 84 -0.08 -31.10 -2.09
CA VAL A 84 0.05 -29.73 -1.59
C VAL A 84 1.38 -29.11 -2.02
N VAL A 85 2.48 -29.85 -1.92
CA VAL A 85 3.81 -29.40 -2.37
C VAL A 85 3.80 -29.15 -3.89
N LYS A 86 3.25 -30.07 -4.68
CA LYS A 86 3.11 -29.88 -6.14
C LYS A 86 2.30 -28.62 -6.47
N GLN A 87 1.19 -28.41 -5.77
CA GLN A 87 0.35 -27.23 -5.98
C GLN A 87 1.08 -25.93 -5.62
N SER A 88 1.91 -25.94 -4.57
CA SER A 88 2.69 -24.75 -4.19
C SER A 88 3.67 -24.30 -5.27
N PHE A 89 4.28 -25.23 -6.01
CA PHE A 89 5.14 -24.91 -7.16
C PHE A 89 4.36 -24.31 -8.32
N VAL A 90 3.16 -24.83 -8.61
CA VAL A 90 2.28 -24.25 -9.65
C VAL A 90 1.88 -22.83 -9.27
N MET A 91 1.52 -22.60 -8.01
CA MET A 91 1.17 -21.28 -7.49
C MET A 91 2.33 -20.29 -7.58
N ALA A 92 3.57 -20.74 -7.35
CA ALA A 92 4.76 -19.91 -7.52
C ALA A 92 4.98 -19.51 -9.00
N GLN A 93 4.78 -20.44 -9.93
CA GLN A 93 4.87 -20.14 -11.37
C GLN A 93 3.78 -19.17 -11.84
N ASP A 94 2.55 -19.31 -11.34
CA ASP A 94 1.46 -18.40 -11.69
C ASP A 94 1.69 -16.99 -11.13
N MET A 95 2.30 -16.89 -9.95
CA MET A 95 2.75 -15.62 -9.38
C MET A 95 3.80 -14.95 -10.28
N GLU A 96 4.81 -15.69 -10.73
CA GLU A 96 5.84 -15.19 -11.64
C GLU A 96 5.20 -14.64 -12.93
N ARG A 97 4.31 -15.42 -13.56
CA ARG A 97 3.55 -14.98 -14.75
C ARG A 97 2.73 -13.72 -14.50
N SER A 98 2.09 -13.62 -13.33
CA SER A 98 1.30 -12.44 -12.97
C SER A 98 2.17 -11.20 -12.82
N ILE A 99 3.38 -11.33 -12.27
CA ILE A 99 4.33 -10.22 -12.12
C ILE A 99 4.83 -9.76 -13.49
N ASP A 100 5.17 -10.70 -14.37
CA ASP A 100 5.60 -10.39 -15.74
C ASP A 100 4.51 -9.67 -16.53
N GLN A 101 3.27 -10.15 -16.43
CA GLN A 101 2.13 -9.52 -17.10
C GLN A 101 1.89 -8.10 -16.58
N ALA A 102 1.90 -7.90 -15.25
CA ALA A 102 1.75 -6.57 -14.66
C ALA A 102 2.86 -5.61 -15.10
N THR A 103 4.09 -6.11 -15.23
CA THR A 103 5.24 -5.33 -15.72
C THR A 103 5.04 -4.92 -17.18
N LYS A 104 4.63 -5.86 -18.04
CA LYS A 104 4.33 -5.58 -19.46
C LYS A 104 3.18 -4.59 -19.61
N ASP A 105 2.11 -4.74 -18.84
CA ASP A 105 0.97 -3.83 -18.84
C ASP A 105 1.39 -2.41 -18.44
N GLN A 106 2.27 -2.29 -17.44
CA GLN A 106 2.81 -1.01 -17.02
C GLN A 106 3.65 -0.35 -18.13
N GLN A 107 4.53 -1.12 -18.78
CA GLN A 107 5.33 -0.63 -19.91
C GLN A 107 4.44 -0.17 -21.08
N ASN A 108 3.42 -0.95 -21.42
CA ASN A 108 2.46 -0.60 -22.46
C ASN A 108 1.70 0.70 -22.12
N ARG A 109 1.25 0.86 -20.87
CA ARG A 109 0.58 2.10 -20.43
C ARG A 109 1.48 3.32 -20.55
N ILE A 110 2.76 3.20 -20.21
CA ILE A 110 3.73 4.28 -20.40
C ILE A 110 3.89 4.60 -21.89
N ARG A 111 3.96 3.56 -22.73
CA ARG A 111 4.10 3.71 -24.18
C ARG A 111 2.92 4.38 -24.85
N TYR A 112 1.70 4.06 -24.46
CA TYR A 112 0.50 4.66 -25.06
C TYR A 112 0.14 6.02 -24.43
N GLY A 113 0.48 6.25 -23.15
CA GLY A 113 0.06 7.46 -22.43
C GLY A 113 1.07 8.60 -22.43
N PHE A 114 2.37 8.29 -22.37
CA PHE A 114 3.42 9.28 -22.07
C PHE A 114 4.55 9.37 -23.10
N LEU A 115 4.75 8.36 -23.95
CA LEU A 115 5.71 8.46 -25.04
C LEU A 115 5.22 9.47 -26.10
N GLY A 116 6.13 10.34 -26.55
CA GLY A 116 5.83 11.37 -27.54
C GLY A 116 5.31 12.69 -26.96
N GLN A 117 5.23 12.83 -25.63
CA GLN A 117 4.95 14.12 -25.00
C GLN A 117 6.24 14.93 -24.85
N ASP A 118 6.36 16.02 -25.62
CA ASP A 118 7.58 16.84 -25.68
C ASP A 118 8.00 17.37 -24.30
N TRP A 119 7.04 17.78 -23.47
CA TRP A 119 7.30 18.33 -22.14
C TRP A 119 7.86 17.31 -21.14
N LEU A 120 7.67 16.01 -21.38
CA LEU A 120 8.22 14.91 -20.55
C LEU A 120 9.63 14.49 -20.97
N GLY A 121 10.08 14.88 -22.17
CA GLY A 121 11.41 14.55 -22.69
C GLY A 121 11.74 13.06 -22.58
N LYS A 122 12.80 12.72 -21.83
CA LYS A 122 13.26 11.33 -21.63
C LYS A 122 12.66 10.64 -20.39
N ALA A 123 11.82 11.32 -19.61
CA ALA A 123 11.24 10.76 -18.38
C ALA A 123 10.46 9.44 -18.60
N PRO A 124 9.70 9.25 -19.70
CA PRO A 124 8.96 8.00 -19.93
C PRO A 124 9.83 6.75 -20.03
N TYR A 125 11.12 6.88 -20.31
CA TYR A 125 12.04 5.75 -20.42
C TYR A 125 12.65 5.32 -19.08
N ASN A 126 12.69 6.23 -18.10
CA ASN A 126 13.45 6.04 -16.86
C ASN A 126 12.56 5.98 -15.62
N VAL A 127 11.28 6.32 -15.74
CA VAL A 127 10.39 6.58 -14.60
C VAL A 127 9.17 5.65 -14.65
N SER A 128 8.71 5.20 -13.48
CA SER A 128 7.51 4.36 -13.38
C SER A 128 6.24 5.07 -13.83
N PHE A 129 5.26 4.30 -14.32
CA PHE A 129 3.96 4.83 -14.74
C PHE A 129 3.29 5.66 -13.65
N LYS A 130 3.40 5.20 -12.39
CA LYS A 130 2.78 5.88 -11.25
C LYS A 130 3.36 7.28 -11.06
N ALA A 131 4.69 7.42 -11.15
CA ALA A 131 5.35 8.70 -11.02
C ALA A 131 5.00 9.63 -12.20
N LEU A 132 5.02 9.13 -13.43
CA LEU A 132 4.58 9.89 -14.61
C LEU A 132 3.13 10.37 -14.48
N SER A 133 2.22 9.52 -14.02
CA SER A 133 0.82 9.88 -13.78
C SER A 133 0.65 10.96 -12.70
N MET A 134 1.52 11.00 -11.69
CA MET A 134 1.49 12.06 -10.68
C MET A 134 1.97 13.39 -11.27
N VAL A 135 3.05 13.37 -12.04
CA VAL A 135 3.58 14.55 -12.73
C VAL A 135 2.56 15.10 -13.72
N ASP A 136 1.93 14.23 -14.51
CA ASP A 136 0.88 14.59 -15.47
C ASP A 136 -0.32 15.27 -14.81
N LYS A 137 -0.77 14.77 -13.66
CA LYS A 137 -1.83 15.44 -12.88
C LYS A 137 -1.42 16.85 -12.45
N GLN A 138 -0.18 17.04 -12.00
CA GLN A 138 0.31 18.36 -11.63
C GLN A 138 0.47 19.27 -12.84
N HIS A 139 0.90 18.72 -13.99
CA HIS A 139 0.99 19.46 -15.23
C HIS A 139 -0.38 19.95 -15.70
N LEU A 140 -1.43 19.13 -15.63
CA LEU A 140 -2.80 19.54 -15.95
C LEU A 140 -3.32 20.64 -15.01
N ILE A 141 -3.02 20.54 -13.71
CA ILE A 141 -3.37 21.59 -12.73
C ILE A 141 -2.64 22.89 -13.09
N MET A 142 -1.35 22.83 -13.39
CA MET A 142 -0.56 23.99 -13.83
C MET A 142 -1.16 24.63 -15.09
N LEU A 143 -1.44 23.83 -16.14
CA LEU A 143 -2.03 24.32 -17.39
C LEU A 143 -3.36 25.04 -17.17
N SER A 144 -4.17 24.59 -16.20
CA SER A 144 -5.45 25.25 -15.87
C SER A 144 -5.29 26.68 -15.30
N ALA A 145 -4.10 26.99 -14.76
CA ALA A 145 -3.72 28.28 -14.21
C ALA A 145 -2.91 29.14 -15.20
N VAL A 146 -2.55 28.63 -16.38
CA VAL A 146 -1.83 29.39 -17.42
C VAL A 146 -2.80 30.22 -18.27
N PRO A 147 -2.58 31.54 -18.42
CA PRO A 147 -3.42 32.38 -19.27
C PRO A 147 -3.37 31.91 -20.73
N THR A 148 -4.53 31.64 -21.31
CA THR A 148 -4.67 31.24 -22.72
C THR A 148 -5.58 32.24 -23.44
N LYS A 149 -5.50 32.35 -24.77
CA LYS A 149 -6.38 33.24 -25.56
C LYS A 149 -7.89 33.05 -25.25
N ALA A 150 -8.30 31.81 -24.96
CA ALA A 150 -9.69 31.48 -24.58
C ALA A 150 -10.02 31.76 -23.10
N LYS A 151 -9.00 31.88 -22.23
CA LYS A 151 -9.13 32.12 -20.80
C LYS A 151 -8.00 33.04 -20.30
N PRO A 152 -8.12 34.36 -20.50
CA PRO A 152 -7.05 35.32 -20.20
C PRO A 152 -6.83 35.57 -18.70
N HIS A 153 -7.82 35.28 -17.85
CA HIS A 153 -7.73 35.44 -16.39
C HIS A 153 -8.07 34.13 -15.66
N PRO A 154 -7.19 33.13 -15.67
CA PRO A 154 -7.39 31.90 -14.91
C PRO A 154 -7.23 32.14 -13.41
N GLN A 155 -7.87 31.29 -12.60
CA GLN A 155 -7.68 31.31 -11.14
C GLN A 155 -6.24 30.90 -10.81
N PRO A 156 -5.58 31.60 -9.87
CA PRO A 156 -4.22 31.27 -9.46
C PRO A 156 -4.19 29.90 -8.77
N LEU A 157 -3.03 29.23 -8.85
CA LEU A 157 -2.79 27.98 -8.14
C LEU A 157 -2.98 28.20 -6.63
N LYS A 158 -3.66 27.26 -5.97
CA LYS A 158 -3.77 27.28 -4.51
C LYS A 158 -2.37 27.03 -3.90
N PRO A 159 -2.02 27.70 -2.80
CA PRO A 159 -0.78 27.42 -2.09
C PRO A 159 -0.77 25.96 -1.63
N CYS A 160 0.43 25.38 -1.67
CA CYS A 160 0.71 23.96 -1.39
C CYS A 160 0.30 23.55 0.03
#